data_AF-A0A957W1P4-F1
#
_entry.id   AF-A0A957W1P4-F1
#
_cell.length_a   1.000
_cell.length_b   1.000
_cell.length_c   1.000
_cell.angle_alpha   90.00
_cell.angle_beta   90.00
_cell.angle_gamma   90.00
#
_symmetry.space_group_name_H-M   'P 1'
#
loop_
_entity.id
_entity.type
_entity.pdbx_description
1 polymer ?
#
loop_
_entity_poly.entity_id
_entity_poly.type
_entity_poly.pdbx_seq_one_letter_code
_entity_poly.pdbx_strand_id
1 'polypeptide(L)'
;ALFFENRFTRDLERCNSLTDGVCLKRPGNTHFLFYGEDTNAIQLNLSSMAGSQQAIAVDAKKNYTEIDLGALTPKNQTWTAPYTSDWAIAVGDFESTTTPTPVTPTSTSVPPTITPMPTPDESGSFPVKINFQLASSAGVTGYQIDDGSVYSAQRSYGWSSYHKDLARTRNVHSDPRLDSFVHFHANSKWEIDLPNGEYTVEYSLGDPAYASELFLEIEGEVAVSRVDTAINEFIHDTVDATVQDGKLTLFGGALEKGTKINYIIIDRATAPNPTPTPTNTPKPIPTAATLAISGPDAVDAGDKVSLDINANNVTDDGLYGVQLKLIYDPLKVSLDNLQVNPELPFVLRQTIDEVAGQIDLVASRQGDMPGLTGDITLFTVDVTAKNTTGVTTFSFEEEKLSDPQAAAIAVEAEAFSLSIEEPTAVPTSQPSPEPTQTSTPEPTASPTELPSPEPTHTPTPDATVVPSSPTPQPTSEPVFTALSGQVILAGRTNDDWSDASVVAAGPDGSVTTTTDLTGAYNLANVPTTNITITADASGYLPAACTAAAVVAPEASLQPVTLVSGDINDDNLVDVADATAIGVTFGQTGTSLGSDINRDEVIDIFDLVLVSSHFGVGGLQTWDCLIN
;
A
#
# COMPACT_ATOMS: atom_id res chain seq x y z
N ALA A 1 18.62 -12.10 12.50
CA ALA A 1 17.98 -13.24 11.80
C ALA A 1 18.32 -14.60 12.44
N LEU A 2 19.32 -15.35 11.94
CA LEU A 2 19.53 -16.80 12.14
C LEU A 2 19.32 -17.41 13.55
N PHE A 3 19.53 -16.68 14.65
CA PHE A 3 19.37 -17.23 16.01
C PHE A 3 17.91 -17.47 16.39
N PHE A 4 17.00 -16.63 15.93
CA PHE A 4 15.57 -16.71 16.23
C PHE A 4 14.82 -17.61 15.24
N GLU A 5 15.43 -17.95 14.10
CA GLU A 5 14.90 -18.92 13.14
C GLU A 5 14.73 -20.29 13.81
N ASN A 6 13.51 -20.84 13.78
CA ASN A 6 13.09 -22.04 14.54
C ASN A 6 13.15 -21.93 16.08
N ARG A 7 13.65 -20.82 16.65
CA ARG A 7 13.75 -20.58 18.10
C ARG A 7 12.77 -19.53 18.64
N PHE A 8 12.14 -18.74 17.78
CA PHE A 8 11.05 -17.82 18.14
C PHE A 8 9.76 -18.31 17.48
N THR A 9 8.69 -18.56 18.24
CA THR A 9 7.45 -19.14 17.71
C THR A 9 6.18 -18.53 18.29
N ARG A 10 5.07 -18.64 17.54
CA ARG A 10 3.77 -18.01 17.82
C ARG A 10 3.09 -18.42 19.14
N ASP A 11 3.64 -19.41 19.84
CA ASP A 11 3.15 -19.92 21.13
C ASP A 11 3.96 -19.43 22.34
N LEU A 12 4.76 -18.37 22.18
CA LEU A 12 5.57 -17.79 23.26
C LEU A 12 4.77 -16.86 24.19
N GLU A 13 4.84 -17.13 25.49
CA GLU A 13 4.26 -16.34 26.57
C GLU A 13 5.34 -15.54 27.34
N ARG A 14 5.04 -14.31 27.77
CA ARG A 14 5.95 -13.50 28.60
C ARG A 14 6.17 -14.11 29.99
N CYS A 15 7.42 -14.17 30.43
CA CYS A 15 7.84 -14.81 31.68
C CYS A 15 8.88 -14.03 32.50
N ASN A 16 8.94 -12.70 32.39
CA ASN A 16 9.97 -11.85 33.02
C ASN A 16 10.18 -12.10 34.54
N SER A 17 9.20 -12.65 35.26
CA SER A 17 9.34 -13.11 36.66
C SER A 17 10.32 -14.28 36.87
N LEU A 18 10.90 -14.83 35.79
CA LEU A 18 11.91 -15.88 35.80
C LEU A 18 13.34 -15.36 35.58
N THR A 19 13.55 -14.05 35.49
CA THR A 19 14.83 -13.43 35.14
C THR A 19 14.98 -12.02 35.76
N ASP A 20 16.14 -11.41 35.58
CA ASP A 20 16.44 -10.01 35.84
C ASP A 20 16.29 -9.12 34.59
N GLY A 21 16.07 -9.70 33.41
CA GLY A 21 15.75 -9.01 32.15
C GLY A 21 14.38 -9.36 31.54
N VAL A 22 14.36 -9.71 30.25
CA VAL A 22 13.17 -10.15 29.51
C VAL A 22 13.18 -11.67 29.33
N CYS A 23 12.00 -12.30 29.42
CA CYS A 23 11.83 -13.75 29.23
C CYS A 23 10.59 -14.04 28.39
N LEU A 24 10.72 -14.95 27.43
CA LEU A 24 9.62 -15.60 26.72
C LEU A 24 9.73 -17.13 26.89
N LYS A 25 8.61 -17.86 26.93
CA LYS A 25 8.62 -19.33 27.06
C LYS A 25 7.42 -19.96 26.34
N ARG A 26 7.51 -21.24 25.98
CA ARG A 26 6.32 -22.00 25.57
C ARG A 26 5.48 -22.48 26.76
N PRO A 27 4.16 -22.67 26.59
CA PRO A 27 3.36 -23.55 27.44
C PRO A 27 4.05 -24.91 27.62
N GLY A 28 4.20 -25.34 28.87
CA GLY A 28 4.83 -26.62 29.21
C GLY A 28 6.33 -26.58 29.54
N ASN A 29 7.00 -25.41 29.49
CA ASN A 29 8.40 -25.23 29.93
C ASN A 29 9.43 -26.12 29.17
N THR A 30 9.15 -26.40 27.90
CA THR A 30 10.03 -27.15 26.97
C THR A 30 10.93 -26.25 26.13
N HIS A 31 10.74 -24.93 26.22
CA HIS A 31 11.47 -23.94 25.46
C HIS A 31 11.38 -22.57 26.16
N PHE A 32 12.50 -21.84 26.21
CA PHE A 32 12.64 -20.49 26.76
C PHE A 32 13.58 -19.61 25.91
N LEU A 33 13.31 -18.32 25.88
CA LEU A 33 14.22 -17.26 25.45
C LEU A 33 14.42 -16.28 26.62
N PHE A 34 15.65 -15.86 26.85
CA PHE A 34 16.03 -14.82 27.81
C PHE A 34 16.81 -13.73 27.10
N TYR A 35 16.64 -12.49 27.52
CA TYR A 35 17.37 -11.34 26.99
C TYR A 35 17.72 -10.36 28.13
N GLY A 36 18.90 -9.76 28.05
CA GLY A 36 19.38 -8.76 29.00
C GLY A 36 20.36 -7.79 28.34
N GLU A 37 20.19 -6.51 28.64
CA GLU A 37 20.90 -5.38 28.04
C GLU A 37 22.08 -4.91 28.89
N ASP A 38 23.14 -4.44 28.24
CA ASP A 38 24.38 -3.89 28.81
C ASP A 38 24.90 -4.64 30.05
N THR A 39 24.78 -5.97 30.00
CA THR A 39 25.04 -6.87 31.13
C THR A 39 26.13 -7.89 30.82
N ASN A 40 26.80 -8.39 31.87
CA ASN A 40 27.65 -9.57 31.79
C ASN A 40 27.06 -10.77 32.54
N ALA A 41 25.81 -10.69 32.99
CA ALA A 41 25.11 -11.76 33.70
C ALA A 41 23.60 -11.71 33.46
N ILE A 42 22.97 -12.88 33.32
CA ILE A 42 21.51 -13.01 33.24
C ILE A 42 21.06 -14.10 34.22
N GLN A 43 20.07 -13.82 35.05
CA GLN A 43 19.39 -14.80 35.89
C GLN A 43 18.42 -15.64 35.05
N LEU A 44 18.56 -16.95 35.13
CA LEU A 44 17.78 -17.96 34.40
C LEU A 44 17.07 -18.86 35.42
N ASN A 45 15.80 -18.57 35.74
CA ASN A 45 15.01 -19.41 36.63
C ASN A 45 14.40 -20.62 35.91
N LEU A 46 15.25 -21.57 35.51
CA LEU A 46 14.89 -22.79 34.79
C LEU A 46 14.24 -23.87 35.68
N SER A 47 13.87 -23.55 36.92
CA SER A 47 13.37 -24.51 37.93
C SER A 47 12.07 -25.24 37.53
N SER A 48 11.39 -24.80 36.46
CA SER A 48 10.13 -25.36 35.96
C SER A 48 10.31 -26.30 34.75
N MET A 49 11.54 -26.48 34.24
CA MET A 49 11.85 -27.42 33.16
C MET A 49 11.72 -28.89 33.62
N ALA A 50 11.15 -29.74 32.78
CA ALA A 50 10.96 -31.17 33.07
C ALA A 50 12.25 -32.01 33.08
N GLY A 51 13.34 -31.48 32.51
CA GLY A 51 14.65 -32.11 32.37
C GLY A 51 15.66 -31.12 31.80
N SER A 52 16.94 -31.49 31.71
CA SER A 52 17.93 -30.60 31.09
C SER A 52 17.68 -30.43 29.59
N GLN A 53 17.83 -29.21 29.09
CA GLN A 53 17.62 -28.82 27.68
C GLN A 53 18.88 -28.11 27.16
N GLN A 54 19.16 -28.20 25.86
CA GLN A 54 20.30 -27.48 25.28
C GLN A 54 20.10 -25.98 25.37
N ALA A 55 21.19 -25.21 25.46
CA ALA A 55 21.12 -23.77 25.43
C ALA A 55 22.22 -23.15 24.56
N ILE A 56 21.88 -22.03 23.91
CA ILE A 56 22.76 -21.30 23.00
C ILE A 56 22.60 -19.82 23.30
N ALA A 57 23.71 -19.09 23.37
CA ALA A 57 23.72 -17.64 23.52
C ALA A 57 24.23 -16.94 22.26
N VAL A 58 23.75 -15.72 22.02
CA VAL A 58 24.32 -14.77 21.04
C VAL A 58 24.47 -13.38 21.66
N ASP A 59 25.50 -12.68 21.19
CA ASP A 59 25.73 -11.26 21.48
C ASP A 59 24.91 -10.43 20.47
N ALA A 60 23.88 -9.73 20.93
CA ALA A 60 22.98 -8.98 20.04
C ALA A 60 23.63 -7.69 19.50
N LYS A 61 24.66 -7.17 20.18
CA LYS A 61 25.42 -5.97 19.78
C LYS A 61 26.59 -6.28 18.83
N LYS A 62 26.74 -7.51 18.30
CA LYS A 62 27.89 -7.92 17.45
C LYS A 62 27.53 -8.83 16.28
N ASN A 63 28.48 -8.96 15.35
CA ASN A 63 28.44 -9.91 14.25
C ASN A 63 28.07 -11.32 14.72
N TYR A 64 27.06 -11.88 14.07
CA TYR A 64 26.42 -13.13 14.42
C TYR A 64 27.40 -14.28 14.73
N THR A 65 27.34 -14.83 15.94
CA THR A 65 28.08 -16.04 16.36
C THR A 65 27.34 -16.73 17.50
N GLU A 66 26.92 -17.98 17.28
CA GLU A 66 26.32 -18.81 18.32
C GLU A 66 27.38 -19.32 19.31
N ILE A 67 27.10 -19.20 20.61
CA ILE A 67 27.88 -19.77 21.71
C ILE A 67 27.07 -20.93 22.29
N ASP A 68 27.47 -22.16 21.99
CA ASP A 68 26.94 -23.37 22.64
C ASP A 68 27.23 -23.34 24.15
N LEU A 69 26.17 -23.40 24.96
CA LEU A 69 26.25 -23.47 26.42
C LEU A 69 26.07 -24.92 26.94
N GLY A 70 25.73 -25.86 26.04
CA GLY A 70 25.35 -27.22 26.38
C GLY A 70 24.04 -27.32 27.17
N ALA A 71 23.83 -28.48 27.79
CA ALA A 71 22.56 -28.78 28.45
C ALA A 71 22.44 -28.09 29.84
N LEU A 72 21.61 -27.05 29.92
CA LEU A 72 21.30 -26.37 31.19
C LEU A 72 20.34 -27.22 32.04
N THR A 73 20.53 -27.17 33.36
CA THR A 73 19.80 -27.99 34.34
C THR A 73 18.57 -27.26 34.92
N PRO A 74 17.48 -27.96 35.29
CA PRO A 74 16.29 -27.34 35.89
C PRO A 74 16.55 -26.75 37.29
N LYS A 75 16.99 -25.49 37.35
CA LYS A 75 17.24 -24.74 38.59
C LYS A 75 17.26 -23.24 38.31
N ASN A 76 17.12 -22.43 39.36
CA ASN A 76 17.54 -21.03 39.31
C ASN A 76 19.07 -20.96 39.31
N GLN A 77 19.63 -20.25 38.34
CA GLN A 77 21.06 -20.03 38.15
C GLN A 77 21.29 -18.70 37.46
N THR A 78 22.51 -18.16 37.56
CA THR A 78 22.96 -17.03 36.76
C THR A 78 23.91 -17.56 35.68
N TRP A 79 23.66 -17.23 34.42
CA TRP A 79 24.67 -17.36 33.37
C TRP A 79 25.56 -16.12 33.40
N THR A 80 26.87 -16.31 33.28
CA THR A 80 27.85 -15.21 33.22
C THR A 80 28.44 -15.17 31.83
N ALA A 81 28.28 -14.03 31.16
CA ALA A 81 28.77 -13.80 29.82
C ALA A 81 30.30 -13.64 29.78
N PRO A 82 30.95 -13.83 28.62
CA PRO A 82 32.38 -13.56 28.44
C PRO A 82 32.79 -12.09 28.69
N TYR A 83 31.85 -11.15 28.54
CA TYR A 83 32.02 -9.71 28.72
C TYR A 83 30.64 -9.01 28.76
N THR A 84 30.60 -7.72 29.11
CA THR A 84 29.38 -6.91 29.07
C THR A 84 28.92 -6.65 27.63
N SER A 85 27.66 -6.96 27.32
CA SER A 85 27.00 -6.72 26.02
C SER A 85 25.48 -6.90 26.18
N ASP A 86 24.73 -6.83 25.09
CA ASP A 86 23.36 -7.33 25.05
C ASP A 86 23.40 -8.82 24.70
N TRP A 87 22.72 -9.65 25.49
CA TRP A 87 22.81 -11.10 25.38
C TRP A 87 21.44 -11.75 25.28
N ALA A 88 21.22 -12.50 24.19
CA ALA A 88 20.06 -13.37 24.05
C ALA A 88 20.47 -14.83 24.30
N ILE A 89 19.66 -15.58 25.05
CA ILE A 89 19.89 -17.00 25.37
C ILE A 89 18.63 -17.80 25.08
N ALA A 90 18.73 -18.79 24.19
CA ALA A 90 17.68 -19.74 23.89
C ALA A 90 17.95 -21.04 24.64
N VAL A 91 16.91 -21.67 25.18
CA VAL A 91 16.96 -22.95 25.90
C VAL A 91 15.85 -23.85 25.36
N GLY A 92 16.18 -25.02 24.83
CA GLY A 92 15.22 -25.94 24.21
C GLY A 92 15.88 -26.98 23.30
N ASP A 93 15.07 -27.70 22.51
CA ASP A 93 15.54 -28.59 21.43
C ASP A 93 15.35 -27.91 20.06
N PHE A 94 16.36 -28.01 19.19
CA PHE A 94 16.40 -27.35 17.88
C PHE A 94 16.81 -28.34 16.78
N GLU A 95 15.98 -28.50 15.75
CA GLU A 95 16.25 -29.34 14.56
C GLU A 95 17.14 -28.60 13.55
N SER A 96 17.95 -29.34 12.78
CA SER A 96 18.94 -28.78 11.84
C SER A 96 18.76 -29.30 10.42
N THR A 97 18.74 -28.40 9.42
CA THR A 97 18.62 -28.76 7.98
C THR A 97 19.85 -28.33 7.17
N THR A 98 19.96 -28.78 5.90
CA THR A 98 21.20 -28.70 5.11
C THR A 98 20.98 -28.36 3.63
N THR A 99 22.00 -27.75 3.00
CA THR A 99 21.92 -26.98 1.74
C THR A 99 22.16 -27.82 0.45
N PRO A 100 21.44 -27.56 -0.65
CA PRO A 100 21.76 -28.03 -2.01
C PRO A 100 22.51 -26.97 -2.85
N THR A 101 23.03 -27.35 -4.04
CA THR A 101 23.94 -26.54 -4.88
C THR A 101 23.40 -26.22 -6.30
N PRO A 102 23.89 -25.16 -6.98
CA PRO A 102 23.33 -24.64 -8.24
C PRO A 102 23.92 -25.26 -9.52
N VAL A 103 23.27 -24.99 -10.67
CA VAL A 103 23.73 -25.36 -12.03
C VAL A 103 23.57 -24.21 -13.04
N THR A 104 24.39 -24.20 -14.09
CA THR A 104 24.63 -23.07 -15.01
C THR A 104 23.92 -23.25 -16.38
N PRO A 105 23.41 -22.18 -17.04
CA PRO A 105 22.62 -22.27 -18.27
C PRO A 105 23.45 -22.28 -19.59
N THR A 106 22.78 -22.33 -20.73
CA THR A 106 23.33 -22.13 -22.09
C THR A 106 22.27 -21.47 -23.00
N SER A 107 22.68 -20.74 -24.03
CA SER A 107 21.94 -19.59 -24.58
C SER A 107 21.65 -19.62 -26.10
N THR A 108 20.99 -18.56 -26.58
CA THR A 108 21.01 -17.90 -27.92
C THR A 108 19.71 -17.90 -28.75
N SER A 109 19.30 -16.69 -29.18
CA SER A 109 18.84 -16.37 -30.55
C SER A 109 18.74 -14.84 -30.76
N VAL A 110 18.53 -14.41 -32.01
CA VAL A 110 18.85 -13.07 -32.57
C VAL A 110 17.61 -12.14 -32.60
N PRO A 111 17.76 -10.81 -32.39
CA PRO A 111 16.65 -9.85 -32.49
C PRO A 111 16.36 -9.39 -33.94
N PRO A 112 15.09 -9.04 -34.28
CA PRO A 112 14.73 -8.35 -35.52
C PRO A 112 14.92 -6.83 -35.43
N THR A 113 14.96 -6.16 -36.59
CA THR A 113 15.00 -4.70 -36.71
C THR A 113 13.64 -4.16 -37.17
N ILE A 114 13.19 -3.03 -36.63
CA ILE A 114 12.04 -2.27 -37.13
C ILE A 114 12.37 -0.78 -37.30
N THR A 115 11.65 -0.14 -38.22
CA THR A 115 11.89 1.21 -38.75
C THR A 115 11.18 2.32 -37.96
N PRO A 116 11.67 3.58 -38.01
CA PRO A 116 11.03 4.73 -37.35
C PRO A 116 9.91 5.38 -38.19
N MET A 117 9.18 6.31 -37.54
CA MET A 117 8.21 7.28 -38.12
C MET A 117 6.79 6.69 -38.39
N PRO A 118 5.68 7.44 -38.18
CA PRO A 118 5.57 8.87 -37.88
C PRO A 118 5.01 9.25 -36.50
N THR A 119 5.15 10.53 -36.14
CA THR A 119 4.42 11.20 -35.05
C THR A 119 2.92 11.26 -35.34
N PRO A 120 2.03 11.10 -34.33
CA PRO A 120 0.59 11.32 -34.49
C PRO A 120 0.22 12.79 -34.79
N ASP A 121 -0.92 12.95 -35.47
CA ASP A 121 -1.62 14.21 -35.75
C ASP A 121 -2.91 14.24 -34.89
N GLU A 122 -3.56 15.40 -34.69
CA GLU A 122 -4.72 15.55 -33.79
C GLU A 122 -5.94 14.68 -34.15
N SER A 123 -5.97 14.09 -35.36
CA SER A 123 -7.07 13.28 -35.88
C SER A 123 -6.97 11.78 -35.57
N GLY A 124 -6.42 11.40 -34.41
CA GLY A 124 -6.11 10.00 -34.01
C GLY A 124 -7.12 8.95 -34.52
N SER A 125 -6.61 7.91 -35.19
CA SER A 125 -7.43 6.90 -35.88
C SER A 125 -7.88 5.79 -34.92
N PHE A 126 -9.14 5.85 -34.49
CA PHE A 126 -9.75 4.81 -33.66
C PHE A 126 -10.39 3.68 -34.48
N PRO A 127 -10.47 2.44 -33.94
CA PRO A 127 -9.89 2.03 -32.66
C PRO A 127 -8.36 1.85 -32.73
N VAL A 128 -7.67 2.30 -31.68
CA VAL A 128 -6.25 2.01 -31.44
C VAL A 128 -6.14 0.58 -30.89
N LYS A 129 -5.15 -0.20 -31.35
CA LYS A 129 -4.98 -1.60 -30.96
C LYS A 129 -3.53 -1.90 -30.63
N ILE A 130 -3.25 -2.32 -29.41
CA ILE A 130 -1.90 -2.64 -28.92
C ILE A 130 -1.87 -4.11 -28.50
N ASN A 131 -0.87 -4.86 -28.98
CA ASN A 131 -0.60 -6.24 -28.56
C ASN A 131 0.74 -6.27 -27.82
N PHE A 132 0.72 -6.77 -26.58
CA PHE A 132 1.89 -6.83 -25.70
C PHE A 132 2.64 -8.14 -25.94
N GLN A 133 3.85 -8.07 -26.48
CA GLN A 133 4.57 -9.25 -26.95
C GLN A 133 6.10 -9.11 -26.92
N LEU A 134 6.80 -10.24 -26.87
CA LEU A 134 8.26 -10.24 -27.01
C LEU A 134 8.69 -9.69 -28.39
N ALA A 135 9.68 -8.79 -28.39
CA ALA A 135 10.17 -8.08 -29.59
C ALA A 135 10.64 -8.98 -30.75
N SER A 136 10.99 -10.24 -30.48
CA SER A 136 11.40 -11.23 -31.48
C SER A 136 10.27 -12.11 -32.02
N SER A 137 9.07 -12.01 -31.44
CA SER A 137 7.88 -12.73 -31.91
C SER A 137 7.26 -12.07 -33.13
N ALA A 138 6.50 -12.83 -33.92
CA ALA A 138 5.76 -12.28 -35.05
C ALA A 138 4.67 -11.30 -34.57
N GLY A 139 4.52 -10.16 -35.24
CA GLY A 139 3.48 -9.18 -34.91
C GLY A 139 2.07 -9.67 -35.27
N VAL A 140 1.09 -9.40 -34.39
CA VAL A 140 -0.32 -9.71 -34.66
C VAL A 140 -0.86 -8.77 -35.76
N THR A 141 -1.53 -9.34 -36.76
CA THR A 141 -2.09 -8.56 -37.89
C THR A 141 -3.21 -7.65 -37.40
N GLY A 142 -3.05 -6.33 -37.61
CA GLY A 142 -4.04 -5.32 -37.22
C GLY A 142 -3.84 -4.73 -35.82
N TYR A 143 -2.76 -5.09 -35.13
CA TYR A 143 -2.34 -4.50 -33.86
C TYR A 143 -0.96 -3.84 -34.02
N GLN A 144 -0.71 -2.79 -33.24
CA GLN A 144 0.65 -2.29 -33.01
C GLN A 144 1.33 -3.16 -31.94
N ILE A 145 2.67 -3.18 -31.95
CA ILE A 145 3.46 -3.95 -30.98
C ILE A 145 3.87 -3.06 -29.83
N ASP A 146 3.45 -3.41 -28.61
CA ASP A 146 4.25 -3.05 -27.44
C ASP A 146 5.18 -4.21 -27.07
N ASP A 147 6.44 -3.87 -26.84
CA ASP A 147 7.55 -4.80 -26.66
C ASP A 147 8.24 -4.66 -25.30
N GLY A 148 7.59 -4.03 -24.32
CA GLY A 148 8.19 -3.68 -23.02
C GLY A 148 9.11 -2.45 -23.11
N SER A 149 8.92 -1.59 -24.11
CA SER A 149 9.71 -0.36 -24.26
C SER A 149 9.21 0.75 -23.35
N VAL A 150 10.15 1.50 -22.77
CA VAL A 150 9.85 2.75 -22.05
C VAL A 150 9.06 3.71 -22.96
N TYR A 151 8.09 4.42 -22.37
CA TYR A 151 7.34 5.49 -23.01
C TYR A 151 8.28 6.53 -23.64
N SER A 152 7.87 7.06 -24.80
CA SER A 152 8.59 8.15 -25.46
C SER A 152 7.70 8.91 -26.44
N ALA A 153 7.90 10.23 -26.56
CA ALA A 153 7.15 11.08 -27.50
C ALA A 153 7.40 10.76 -29.00
N GLN A 154 8.30 9.83 -29.31
CA GLN A 154 8.50 9.27 -30.66
C GLN A 154 7.68 7.99 -30.92
N ARG A 155 7.19 7.33 -29.86
CA ARG A 155 6.22 6.21 -29.93
C ARG A 155 4.79 6.65 -29.61
N SER A 156 4.64 7.68 -28.78
CA SER A 156 3.38 8.09 -28.13
C SER A 156 2.72 7.01 -27.26
N TYR A 157 3.44 5.94 -26.93
CA TYR A 157 3.06 4.97 -25.90
C TYR A 157 4.28 4.20 -25.35
N GLY A 158 4.11 3.61 -24.18
CA GLY A 158 5.08 2.69 -23.56
C GLY A 158 5.00 2.68 -22.04
N TRP A 159 5.97 2.00 -21.43
CA TRP A 159 6.03 1.75 -19.98
C TRP A 159 6.75 2.86 -19.20
N SER A 160 6.46 3.04 -17.91
CA SER A 160 7.18 3.99 -17.04
C SER A 160 8.65 3.59 -16.80
N SER A 161 8.97 2.30 -16.90
CA SER A 161 10.33 1.75 -16.79
C SER A 161 10.59 0.68 -17.86
N TYR A 162 11.79 0.11 -17.89
CA TYR A 162 12.16 -0.93 -18.86
C TYR A 162 11.44 -2.26 -18.56
N HIS A 163 10.71 -2.81 -19.54
CA HIS A 163 9.91 -4.03 -19.38
C HIS A 163 10.22 -5.12 -20.44
N LYS A 164 11.25 -4.94 -21.28
CA LYS A 164 11.52 -5.87 -22.41
C LYS A 164 11.92 -7.27 -21.97
N ASP A 165 12.53 -7.38 -20.79
CA ASP A 165 12.85 -8.65 -20.13
C ASP A 165 11.63 -9.29 -19.46
N LEU A 166 10.51 -8.56 -19.30
CA LEU A 166 9.22 -9.07 -18.83
C LEU A 166 8.30 -9.52 -19.97
N ALA A 167 8.56 -9.12 -21.21
CA ALA A 167 7.80 -9.53 -22.39
C ALA A 167 7.89 -11.05 -22.66
N ARG A 168 6.77 -11.71 -22.96
CA ARG A 168 6.67 -13.17 -23.16
C ARG A 168 5.92 -13.55 -24.42
N THR A 169 6.18 -14.77 -24.89
CA THR A 169 5.39 -15.49 -25.88
C THR A 169 5.55 -16.98 -25.58
N ARG A 170 4.47 -17.67 -25.21
CA ARG A 170 4.54 -19.03 -24.64
C ARG A 170 4.68 -20.12 -25.70
N ASN A 171 4.22 -19.87 -26.92
CA ASN A 171 4.13 -20.80 -28.05
C ASN A 171 3.28 -22.06 -27.74
N VAL A 172 2.20 -21.87 -26.97
CA VAL A 172 1.26 -22.95 -26.57
C VAL A 172 -0.20 -22.64 -26.89
N HIS A 173 -0.58 -21.36 -27.03
CA HIS A 173 -1.94 -20.96 -27.38
C HIS A 173 -2.11 -20.69 -28.89
N SER A 174 -3.33 -20.80 -29.40
CA SER A 174 -3.63 -20.74 -30.85
C SER A 174 -4.03 -19.36 -31.38
N ASP A 175 -4.55 -18.48 -30.52
CA ASP A 175 -4.63 -17.04 -30.81
C ASP A 175 -3.32 -16.39 -30.33
N PRO A 176 -2.51 -15.78 -31.22
CA PRO A 176 -1.24 -15.18 -30.85
C PRO A 176 -1.38 -13.97 -29.91
N ARG A 177 -2.57 -13.35 -29.81
CA ARG A 177 -2.82 -12.27 -28.85
C ARG A 177 -2.77 -12.75 -27.41
N LEU A 178 -3.26 -13.97 -27.16
CA LEU A 178 -3.30 -14.61 -25.86
C LEU A 178 -2.09 -15.51 -25.61
N ASP A 179 -1.31 -15.83 -26.64
CA ASP A 179 -0.02 -16.51 -26.49
C ASP A 179 1.11 -15.57 -26.01
N SER A 180 0.92 -14.26 -26.20
CA SER A 180 1.85 -13.21 -25.78
C SER A 180 1.30 -12.35 -24.64
N PHE A 181 2.21 -11.74 -23.88
CA PHE A 181 1.91 -10.71 -22.90
C PHE A 181 3.19 -9.97 -22.49
N VAL A 182 3.03 -8.86 -21.78
CA VAL A 182 4.08 -8.27 -20.93
C VAL A 182 3.58 -8.36 -19.48
N HIS A 183 4.47 -8.70 -18.53
CA HIS A 183 4.11 -8.55 -17.12
C HIS A 183 4.37 -7.11 -16.68
N PHE A 184 3.53 -6.56 -15.80
CA PHE A 184 3.87 -5.33 -15.08
C PHE A 184 5.02 -5.57 -14.09
N HIS A 185 5.91 -4.60 -13.93
CA HIS A 185 6.70 -4.45 -12.70
C HIS A 185 5.80 -3.96 -11.56
N ALA A 186 6.20 -4.22 -10.31
CA ALA A 186 5.54 -3.64 -9.13
C ALA A 186 5.44 -2.10 -9.25
N ASN A 187 4.23 -1.57 -9.04
CA ASN A 187 3.90 -0.14 -9.12
C ASN A 187 4.22 0.52 -10.49
N SER A 188 4.35 -0.25 -11.55
CA SER A 188 4.60 0.29 -12.90
C SER A 188 3.33 0.75 -13.61
N LYS A 189 3.52 1.70 -14.53
CA LYS A 189 2.48 2.25 -15.39
C LYS A 189 2.79 1.98 -16.86
N TRP A 190 1.77 1.86 -17.69
CA TRP A 190 1.86 1.97 -19.14
C TRP A 190 0.96 3.10 -19.62
N GLU A 191 1.47 3.95 -20.51
CA GLU A 191 0.77 5.15 -20.98
C GLU A 191 0.65 5.16 -22.51
N ILE A 192 -0.40 5.81 -23.01
CA ILE A 192 -0.55 6.19 -24.42
C ILE A 192 -1.14 7.61 -24.55
N ASP A 193 -0.56 8.44 -25.42
CA ASP A 193 -1.03 9.80 -25.67
C ASP A 193 -2.40 9.78 -26.38
N LEU A 194 -3.46 10.27 -25.72
CA LEU A 194 -4.81 10.41 -26.26
C LEU A 194 -5.36 11.81 -25.97
N PRO A 195 -6.00 12.50 -26.93
CA PRO A 195 -6.68 13.77 -26.63
C PRO A 195 -7.83 13.58 -25.63
N ASN A 196 -7.98 14.50 -24.68
CA ASN A 196 -9.00 14.44 -23.63
C ASN A 196 -10.42 14.10 -24.16
N GLY A 197 -11.14 13.27 -23.41
CA GLY A 197 -12.49 12.83 -23.72
C GLY A 197 -12.78 11.39 -23.31
N GLU A 198 -13.97 10.91 -23.68
CA GLU A 198 -14.47 9.59 -23.31
C GLU A 198 -14.01 8.50 -24.29
N TYR A 199 -13.48 7.41 -23.74
CA TYR A 199 -13.00 6.24 -24.46
C TYR A 199 -13.63 4.96 -23.91
N THR A 200 -13.73 3.93 -24.75
CA THR A 200 -14.11 2.58 -24.35
C THR A 200 -12.90 1.66 -24.59
N VAL A 201 -12.46 0.97 -23.54
CA VAL A 201 -11.20 0.19 -23.50
C VAL A 201 -11.51 -1.29 -23.26
N GLU A 202 -11.45 -2.09 -24.32
CA GLU A 202 -11.46 -3.57 -24.26
C GLU A 202 -10.04 -4.06 -23.93
N TYR A 203 -9.90 -4.94 -22.94
CA TYR A 203 -8.60 -5.44 -22.49
C TYR A 203 -8.61 -6.96 -22.24
N SER A 204 -7.43 -7.57 -22.21
CA SER A 204 -7.24 -8.98 -21.84
C SER A 204 -6.03 -9.19 -20.94
N LEU A 205 -6.22 -10.02 -19.90
CA LEU A 205 -5.18 -10.41 -18.93
C LEU A 205 -5.11 -11.93 -18.76
N GLY A 206 -3.91 -12.49 -18.60
CA GLY A 206 -3.68 -13.91 -18.29
C GLY A 206 -2.45 -14.53 -18.96
N ASP A 207 -2.16 -15.80 -18.64
CA ASP A 207 -1.03 -16.59 -19.17
C ASP A 207 -1.47 -18.02 -19.55
N PRO A 208 -1.24 -18.47 -20.81
CA PRO A 208 -1.66 -19.79 -21.25
C PRO A 208 -0.83 -20.95 -20.68
N ALA A 209 0.26 -20.67 -19.94
CA ALA A 209 1.13 -21.67 -19.35
C ALA A 209 1.17 -21.68 -17.81
N TYR A 210 0.65 -20.65 -17.14
CA TYR A 210 0.72 -20.48 -15.68
C TYR A 210 -0.56 -19.87 -15.11
N ALA A 211 -0.97 -20.31 -13.92
CA ALA A 211 -2.01 -19.63 -13.14
C ALA A 211 -1.51 -18.27 -12.65
N SER A 212 -2.40 -17.30 -12.51
CA SER A 212 -2.05 -15.90 -12.25
C SER A 212 -3.08 -15.18 -11.37
N GLU A 213 -2.61 -14.54 -10.31
CA GLU A 213 -3.32 -13.44 -9.63
C GLU A 213 -3.13 -12.16 -10.45
N LEU A 214 -4.21 -11.42 -10.74
CA LEU A 214 -4.24 -10.31 -11.70
C LEU A 214 -4.90 -9.05 -11.11
N PHE A 215 -4.31 -7.89 -11.34
CA PHE A 215 -4.83 -6.57 -10.96
C PHE A 215 -4.69 -5.57 -12.13
N LEU A 216 -5.66 -4.70 -12.37
CA LEU A 216 -5.53 -3.64 -13.38
C LEU A 216 -6.37 -2.44 -12.99
N GLU A 217 -5.75 -1.26 -13.03
CA GLU A 217 -6.38 0.05 -12.91
C GLU A 217 -6.22 0.80 -14.24
N ILE A 218 -7.24 1.58 -14.62
CA ILE A 218 -7.30 2.37 -15.86
C ILE A 218 -7.84 3.76 -15.51
N GLU A 219 -7.08 4.82 -15.79
CA GLU A 219 -7.41 6.22 -15.41
C GLU A 219 -7.70 6.45 -13.92
N GLY A 220 -7.12 5.65 -13.02
CA GLY A 220 -7.40 5.69 -11.58
C GLY A 220 -8.58 4.82 -11.12
N GLU A 221 -9.34 4.21 -12.05
CA GLU A 221 -10.45 3.32 -11.74
C GLU A 221 -9.99 1.84 -11.80
N VAL A 222 -10.26 1.07 -10.74
CA VAL A 222 -9.89 -0.36 -10.68
C VAL A 222 -10.79 -1.17 -11.62
N ALA A 223 -10.21 -1.67 -12.70
CA ALA A 223 -10.87 -2.50 -13.71
C ALA A 223 -10.82 -4.00 -13.37
N VAL A 224 -9.78 -4.45 -12.67
CA VAL A 224 -9.61 -5.82 -12.16
C VAL A 224 -8.95 -5.78 -10.78
N SER A 225 -9.59 -6.39 -9.78
CA SER A 225 -9.09 -6.45 -8.41
C SER A 225 -8.71 -7.87 -8.00
N ARG A 226 -7.39 -8.13 -7.94
CA ARG A 226 -6.73 -9.34 -7.40
C ARG A 226 -7.42 -10.66 -7.77
N VAL A 227 -7.77 -10.82 -9.05
CA VAL A 227 -8.50 -11.98 -9.57
C VAL A 227 -7.54 -13.12 -9.91
N ASP A 228 -7.75 -14.28 -9.27
CA ASP A 228 -7.09 -15.53 -9.62
C ASP A 228 -7.61 -16.09 -10.96
N THR A 229 -6.69 -16.55 -11.82
CA THR A 229 -6.97 -17.24 -13.08
C THR A 229 -6.19 -18.54 -13.18
N ALA A 230 -6.82 -19.61 -13.67
CA ALA A 230 -6.15 -20.87 -13.93
C ALA A 230 -5.20 -20.79 -15.16
N ILE A 231 -4.40 -21.84 -15.35
CA ILE A 231 -3.57 -21.99 -16.57
C ILE A 231 -4.47 -21.97 -17.81
N ASN A 232 -4.22 -21.04 -18.75
CA ASN A 232 -5.03 -20.85 -19.95
C ASN A 232 -6.49 -20.41 -19.65
N GLU A 233 -6.67 -19.67 -18.56
CA GLU A 233 -7.83 -18.84 -18.30
C GLU A 233 -7.44 -17.36 -18.47
N PHE A 234 -8.37 -16.53 -18.97
CA PHE A 234 -8.08 -15.15 -19.35
C PHE A 234 -9.27 -14.25 -19.06
N ILE A 235 -9.01 -13.13 -18.38
CA ILE A 235 -10.00 -12.05 -18.25
C ILE A 235 -10.13 -11.37 -19.61
N HIS A 236 -11.37 -11.10 -20.04
CA HIS A 236 -11.73 -10.34 -21.22
C HIS A 236 -12.91 -9.45 -20.83
N ASP A 237 -12.68 -8.15 -20.68
CA ASP A 237 -13.75 -7.22 -20.31
C ASP A 237 -13.54 -5.83 -20.96
N THR A 238 -14.41 -4.88 -20.65
CA THR A 238 -14.42 -3.54 -21.24
C THR A 238 -14.82 -2.50 -20.20
N VAL A 239 -14.01 -1.45 -20.06
CA VAL A 239 -14.29 -0.29 -19.21
C VAL A 239 -14.47 0.97 -20.05
N ASP A 240 -15.28 1.92 -19.60
CA ASP A 240 -15.32 3.28 -20.16
C ASP A 240 -14.39 4.17 -19.32
N ALA A 241 -13.56 5.00 -19.96
CA ALA A 241 -12.47 5.75 -19.33
C ALA A 241 -12.41 7.21 -19.82
N THR A 242 -12.20 8.16 -18.90
CA THR A 242 -12.29 9.61 -19.16
C THR A 242 -10.91 10.28 -19.10
N VAL A 243 -10.27 10.46 -20.27
CA VAL A 243 -8.93 11.06 -20.34
C VAL A 243 -8.98 12.57 -20.09
N GLN A 244 -8.16 13.05 -19.13
CA GLN A 244 -8.17 14.44 -18.66
C GLN A 244 -6.83 15.18 -18.71
N ASP A 245 -5.69 14.49 -18.82
CA ASP A 245 -4.34 15.09 -18.84
C ASP A 245 -3.67 15.03 -20.24
N GLY A 246 -4.23 14.26 -21.17
CA GLY A 246 -3.69 13.98 -22.50
C GLY A 246 -3.16 12.55 -22.68
N LYS A 247 -3.37 11.66 -21.71
CA LYS A 247 -2.90 10.27 -21.71
C LYS A 247 -4.00 9.31 -21.25
N LEU A 248 -3.98 8.08 -21.76
CA LEU A 248 -4.60 6.94 -21.07
C LEU A 248 -3.51 6.18 -20.32
N THR A 249 -3.72 5.96 -19.04
CA THR A 249 -2.82 5.33 -18.09
C THR A 249 -3.38 3.98 -17.63
N LEU A 250 -2.55 2.94 -17.68
CA LEU A 250 -2.80 1.63 -17.09
C LEU A 250 -1.82 1.40 -15.93
N PHE A 251 -2.31 0.90 -14.79
CA PHE A 251 -1.48 0.59 -13.63
C PHE A 251 -1.66 -0.87 -13.18
N GLY A 252 -0.54 -1.52 -12.84
CA GLY A 252 -0.48 -2.97 -12.60
C GLY A 252 -0.54 -3.42 -11.14
N GLY A 253 -0.67 -2.48 -10.20
CA GLY A 253 -0.63 -2.76 -8.76
C GLY A 253 0.77 -3.10 -8.22
N ALA A 254 0.82 -3.40 -6.92
CA ALA A 254 2.07 -3.58 -6.19
C ALA A 254 2.78 -4.94 -6.41
N LEU A 255 2.14 -5.91 -7.06
CA LEU A 255 2.72 -7.26 -7.24
C LEU A 255 3.68 -7.34 -8.43
N GLU A 256 4.98 -7.47 -8.15
CA GLU A 256 6.02 -7.73 -9.15
C GLU A 256 5.67 -8.95 -10.01
N LYS A 257 5.42 -8.71 -11.31
CA LYS A 257 5.00 -9.72 -12.30
C LYS A 257 3.65 -10.41 -12.00
N GLY A 258 2.82 -9.84 -11.12
CA GLY A 258 1.44 -10.27 -10.87
C GLY A 258 0.61 -10.16 -12.16
N THR A 259 0.36 -8.93 -12.61
CA THR A 259 -0.44 -8.68 -13.81
C THR A 259 0.31 -9.00 -15.10
N LYS A 260 -0.37 -9.74 -15.99
CA LYS A 260 0.13 -10.13 -17.32
C LYS A 260 -0.87 -9.64 -18.37
N ILE A 261 -0.54 -8.55 -19.06
CA ILE A 261 -1.44 -7.93 -20.06
C ILE A 261 -1.16 -8.45 -21.46
N ASN A 262 -2.22 -8.92 -22.15
CA ASN A 262 -2.13 -9.55 -23.46
C ASN A 262 -2.29 -8.53 -24.60
N TYR A 263 -3.41 -7.80 -24.59
CA TYR A 263 -3.74 -6.76 -25.56
C TYR A 263 -4.74 -5.76 -24.99
N ILE A 264 -4.82 -4.60 -25.63
CA ILE A 264 -5.90 -3.62 -25.47
C ILE A 264 -6.42 -3.14 -26.82
N ILE A 265 -7.69 -2.73 -26.84
CA ILE A 265 -8.34 -2.01 -27.92
C ILE A 265 -9.04 -0.80 -27.31
N ILE A 266 -8.70 0.40 -27.79
CA ILE A 266 -9.25 1.68 -27.33
C ILE A 266 -10.05 2.28 -28.49
N ASP A 267 -11.35 2.52 -28.30
CA ASP A 267 -12.21 3.25 -29.25
C ASP A 267 -12.78 4.52 -28.62
N ARG A 268 -13.24 5.48 -29.42
CA ARG A 268 -13.89 6.70 -28.90
C ARG A 268 -15.35 6.43 -28.60
N ALA A 269 -15.81 6.80 -27.40
CA ALA A 269 -17.22 6.72 -27.07
C ALA A 269 -18.02 7.68 -27.97
N THR A 270 -18.84 7.14 -28.87
CA THR A 270 -19.65 7.97 -29.77
C THR A 270 -20.80 8.61 -29.01
N ALA A 271 -20.82 9.94 -28.94
CA ALA A 271 -21.90 10.70 -28.30
C ALA A 271 -23.29 10.23 -28.79
N PRO A 272 -24.20 9.82 -27.89
CA PRO A 272 -25.43 9.11 -28.29
C PRO A 272 -26.43 10.03 -29.01
N ASN A 273 -26.80 9.64 -30.22
CA ASN A 273 -27.87 10.29 -30.99
C ASN A 273 -29.23 10.12 -30.29
N PRO A 274 -29.98 11.19 -30.00
CA PRO A 274 -31.24 11.11 -29.24
C PRO A 274 -32.33 10.38 -30.04
N THR A 275 -32.72 9.19 -29.56
CA THR A 275 -33.78 8.32 -30.09
C THR A 275 -34.30 7.47 -28.92
N PRO A 276 -35.62 7.21 -28.80
CA PRO A 276 -36.25 7.11 -27.49
C PRO A 276 -35.99 5.81 -26.70
N THR A 277 -35.97 5.99 -25.39
CA THR A 277 -35.80 5.04 -24.28
C THR A 277 -36.47 3.67 -24.47
N PRO A 278 -35.70 2.57 -24.60
CA PRO A 278 -36.04 1.32 -23.92
C PRO A 278 -35.79 1.50 -22.41
N THR A 279 -36.58 0.84 -21.55
CA THR A 279 -36.50 1.03 -20.10
C THR A 279 -35.14 0.65 -19.52
N ASN A 280 -34.45 1.61 -18.89
CA ASN A 280 -33.28 1.33 -18.08
C ASN A 280 -33.68 0.49 -16.85
N THR A 281 -33.19 -0.74 -16.79
CA THR A 281 -32.75 -1.29 -15.50
C THR A 281 -31.33 -0.74 -15.30
N PRO A 282 -31.04 0.07 -14.28
CA PRO A 282 -29.71 0.66 -14.11
C PRO A 282 -28.68 -0.44 -13.80
N LYS A 283 -27.56 -0.47 -14.53
CA LYS A 283 -26.28 -0.92 -13.96
C LYS A 283 -25.91 0.14 -12.91
N PRO A 284 -25.57 -0.23 -11.67
CA PRO A 284 -25.30 0.76 -10.63
C PRO A 284 -24.09 1.62 -11.00
N ILE A 285 -24.18 2.91 -10.68
CA ILE A 285 -23.02 3.76 -10.39
C ILE A 285 -22.38 3.15 -9.14
N PRO A 286 -21.04 3.07 -9.01
CA PRO A 286 -20.43 2.68 -7.74
C PRO A 286 -20.86 3.69 -6.66
N THR A 287 -21.65 3.21 -5.69
CA THR A 287 -21.97 3.98 -4.49
C THR A 287 -20.67 4.16 -3.72
N ALA A 288 -20.36 5.37 -3.26
CA ALA A 288 -19.27 5.57 -2.31
C ALA A 288 -19.50 4.71 -1.06
N ALA A 289 -18.43 4.39 -0.33
CA ALA A 289 -18.57 3.68 0.93
C ALA A 289 -19.46 4.48 1.90
N THR A 290 -20.31 3.80 2.68
CA THR A 290 -21.21 4.48 3.62
C THR A 290 -21.07 3.93 5.04
N LEU A 291 -20.88 4.80 6.03
CA LEU A 291 -21.05 4.47 7.44
C LEU A 291 -22.54 4.53 7.79
N ALA A 292 -23.11 3.40 8.21
CA ALA A 292 -24.50 3.31 8.64
C ALA A 292 -24.63 2.44 9.90
N ILE A 293 -25.77 2.54 10.58
CA ILE A 293 -26.06 1.75 11.78
C ILE A 293 -27.32 0.92 11.53
N SER A 294 -27.22 -0.38 11.72
CA SER A 294 -28.31 -1.34 11.60
C SER A 294 -28.87 -1.72 12.96
N GLY A 295 -30.20 -1.70 13.10
CA GLY A 295 -30.89 -2.01 14.35
C GLY A 295 -32.40 -1.77 14.24
N PRO A 296 -33.15 -1.85 15.35
CA PRO A 296 -34.56 -1.54 15.38
C PRO A 296 -34.81 -0.02 15.43
N ASP A 297 -35.70 0.50 14.58
CA ASP A 297 -36.06 1.94 14.55
C ASP A 297 -36.75 2.42 15.84
N ALA A 298 -37.36 1.51 16.60
CA ALA A 298 -38.12 1.78 17.81
C ALA A 298 -38.00 0.66 18.85
N VAL A 299 -38.02 1.03 20.14
CA VAL A 299 -37.95 0.13 21.32
C VAL A 299 -38.84 0.63 22.45
N ASP A 300 -39.35 -0.27 23.30
CA ASP A 300 -40.06 0.11 24.53
C ASP A 300 -39.05 0.59 25.59
N ALA A 301 -39.41 1.59 26.40
CA ALA A 301 -38.52 2.10 27.45
C ALA A 301 -38.16 1.00 28.49
N GLY A 302 -36.86 0.71 28.62
CA GLY A 302 -36.32 -0.37 29.44
C GLY A 302 -35.83 -1.60 28.65
N ASP A 303 -36.06 -1.66 27.35
CA ASP A 303 -35.53 -2.72 26.48
C ASP A 303 -34.00 -2.67 26.35
N LYS A 304 -33.42 -3.82 26.01
CA LYS A 304 -32.02 -3.96 25.59
C LYS A 304 -31.97 -4.61 24.20
N VAL A 305 -31.29 -3.94 23.27
CA VAL A 305 -31.11 -4.35 21.87
C VAL A 305 -29.64 -4.23 21.47
N SER A 306 -29.25 -4.74 20.31
CA SER A 306 -27.90 -4.56 19.76
C SER A 306 -27.98 -3.70 18.48
N LEU A 307 -26.97 -2.86 18.26
CA LEU A 307 -26.77 -2.09 17.04
C LEU A 307 -25.47 -2.55 16.37
N ASP A 308 -25.52 -2.79 15.07
CA ASP A 308 -24.35 -3.11 14.24
C ASP A 308 -23.93 -1.85 13.47
N ILE A 309 -22.68 -1.40 13.67
CA ILE A 309 -22.12 -0.24 12.98
C ILE A 309 -21.33 -0.77 11.78
N ASN A 310 -21.74 -0.39 10.57
CA ASN A 310 -21.27 -0.98 9.33
C ASN A 310 -20.62 0.07 8.41
N ALA A 311 -19.56 -0.32 7.71
CA ALA A 311 -19.11 0.31 6.47
C ALA A 311 -19.66 -0.52 5.30
N ASN A 312 -20.58 0.04 4.52
CA ASN A 312 -21.20 -0.63 3.36
C ASN A 312 -20.57 -0.15 2.05
N ASN A 313 -20.72 -0.94 0.98
CA ASN A 313 -20.17 -0.65 -0.35
C ASN A 313 -18.64 -0.37 -0.36
N VAL A 314 -17.86 -0.98 0.54
CA VAL A 314 -16.40 -0.82 0.49
C VAL A 314 -15.87 -1.51 -0.78
N THR A 315 -15.25 -0.72 -1.64
CA THR A 315 -14.74 -1.11 -2.96
C THR A 315 -13.42 -1.88 -2.85
N ASP A 316 -12.73 -2.01 -3.98
CA ASP A 316 -11.41 -2.61 -4.07
C ASP A 316 -10.33 -1.85 -3.27
N ASP A 317 -9.15 -2.47 -3.14
CA ASP A 317 -8.10 -2.24 -2.14
C ASP A 317 -8.55 -2.52 -0.69
N GLY A 318 -9.73 -2.03 -0.30
CA GLY A 318 -10.53 -2.51 0.82
C GLY A 318 -10.13 -1.98 2.20
N LEU A 319 -11.08 -2.02 3.13
CA LEU A 319 -10.92 -1.50 4.48
C LEU A 319 -9.84 -2.24 5.28
N TYR A 320 -8.86 -1.49 5.75
CA TYR A 320 -7.75 -1.98 6.57
C TYR A 320 -7.62 -1.25 7.91
N GLY A 321 -7.81 0.07 7.95
CA GLY A 321 -7.86 0.86 9.19
C GLY A 321 -9.18 1.60 9.37
N VAL A 322 -9.61 1.75 10.62
CA VAL A 322 -10.78 2.54 11.02
C VAL A 322 -10.48 3.39 12.26
N GLN A 323 -10.75 4.69 12.13
CA GLN A 323 -11.00 5.59 13.24
C GLN A 323 -12.40 6.16 13.10
N LEU A 324 -13.16 6.17 14.18
CA LEU A 324 -14.44 6.87 14.26
C LEU A 324 -14.76 7.26 15.70
N LYS A 325 -15.60 8.27 15.84
CA LYS A 325 -16.31 8.63 17.06
C LYS A 325 -17.81 8.50 16.80
N LEU A 326 -18.56 7.94 17.76
CA LEU A 326 -20.02 7.87 17.70
C LEU A 326 -20.63 8.60 18.89
N ILE A 327 -21.40 9.66 18.61
CA ILE A 327 -22.09 10.49 19.58
C ILE A 327 -23.53 9.99 19.79
N TYR A 328 -24.02 10.02 21.04
CA TYR A 328 -25.36 9.63 21.45
C TYR A 328 -25.88 10.44 22.65
N ASP A 329 -27.17 10.31 23.01
CA ASP A 329 -27.76 10.98 24.19
C ASP A 329 -27.67 10.08 25.46
N PRO A 330 -26.74 10.33 26.40
CA PRO A 330 -26.53 9.49 27.59
C PRO A 330 -27.66 9.62 28.62
N LEU A 331 -28.63 10.51 28.42
CA LEU A 331 -29.84 10.60 29.24
C LEU A 331 -30.97 9.66 28.74
N LYS A 332 -30.85 9.17 27.49
CA LYS A 332 -31.83 8.29 26.83
C LYS A 332 -31.34 6.86 26.64
N VAL A 333 -30.05 6.63 26.39
CA VAL A 333 -29.48 5.28 26.27
C VAL A 333 -28.23 5.12 27.11
N SER A 334 -27.96 3.89 27.55
CA SER A 334 -26.62 3.45 27.99
C SER A 334 -26.13 2.35 27.08
N LEU A 335 -24.85 2.34 26.75
CA LEU A 335 -24.22 1.29 25.96
C LEU A 335 -23.33 0.37 26.79
N ASP A 336 -23.34 -0.91 26.44
CA ASP A 336 -22.43 -1.92 26.99
C ASP A 336 -22.02 -2.94 25.92
N ASN A 337 -21.15 -3.89 26.27
CA ASN A 337 -20.84 -5.05 25.44
C ASN A 337 -20.35 -4.73 23.99
N LEU A 338 -19.59 -3.64 23.79
CA LEU A 338 -19.00 -3.30 22.49
C LEU A 338 -18.01 -4.40 22.04
N GLN A 339 -18.35 -5.10 20.96
CA GLN A 339 -17.52 -6.11 20.29
C GLN A 339 -17.00 -5.55 18.96
N VAL A 340 -15.71 -5.24 18.90
CA VAL A 340 -15.02 -4.88 17.63
C VAL A 340 -14.95 -6.12 16.74
N ASN A 341 -15.04 -5.93 15.42
CA ASN A 341 -14.90 -7.02 14.45
C ASN A 341 -13.56 -7.78 14.67
N PRO A 342 -13.56 -9.12 14.87
CA PRO A 342 -12.34 -9.91 15.04
C PRO A 342 -11.34 -9.82 13.86
N GLU A 343 -11.78 -9.37 12.69
CA GLU A 343 -10.93 -9.10 11.52
C GLU A 343 -10.19 -7.75 11.58
N LEU A 344 -10.42 -6.95 12.63
CA LEU A 344 -9.67 -5.74 12.99
C LEU A 344 -8.92 -5.97 14.33
N PRO A 345 -7.98 -6.93 14.40
CA PRO A 345 -7.36 -7.37 15.65
C PRO A 345 -6.47 -6.32 16.33
N PHE A 346 -5.96 -5.32 15.59
CA PHE A 346 -5.09 -4.29 16.15
C PHE A 346 -5.91 -3.11 16.67
N VAL A 347 -6.46 -3.24 17.87
CA VAL A 347 -7.29 -2.20 18.52
C VAL A 347 -6.42 -1.26 19.36
N LEU A 348 -6.26 -0.02 18.91
CA LEU A 348 -5.52 1.04 19.62
C LEU A 348 -6.41 1.79 20.63
N ARG A 349 -7.68 2.00 20.30
CA ARG A 349 -8.68 2.65 21.18
C ARG A 349 -10.03 1.97 21.05
N GLN A 350 -10.65 1.66 22.18
CA GLN A 350 -12.02 1.15 22.29
C GLN A 350 -12.57 1.66 23.62
N THR A 351 -13.43 2.68 23.59
CA THR A 351 -13.89 3.37 24.81
C THR A 351 -15.34 3.80 24.68
N ILE A 352 -16.12 3.62 25.74
CA ILE A 352 -17.47 4.19 25.90
C ILE A 352 -17.39 5.20 27.06
N ASP A 353 -17.71 6.46 26.80
CA ASP A 353 -17.92 7.48 27.82
C ASP A 353 -19.43 7.74 28.01
N GLU A 354 -20.00 7.05 29.00
CA GLU A 354 -21.39 7.19 29.46
C GLU A 354 -21.74 8.56 30.06
N VAL A 355 -20.76 9.46 30.25
CA VAL A 355 -20.97 10.83 30.75
C VAL A 355 -20.94 11.83 29.60
N ALA A 356 -20.04 11.66 28.64
CA ALA A 356 -19.97 12.48 27.42
C ALA A 356 -21.06 12.12 26.40
N GLY A 357 -21.49 10.85 26.35
CA GLY A 357 -22.35 10.33 25.29
C GLY A 357 -21.55 9.97 24.04
N GLN A 358 -20.41 9.28 24.21
CA GLN A 358 -19.41 9.07 23.16
C GLN A 358 -18.89 7.63 23.15
N ILE A 359 -18.69 7.07 21.96
CA ILE A 359 -17.82 5.93 21.71
C ILE A 359 -16.63 6.40 20.89
N ASP A 360 -15.43 6.02 21.30
CA ASP A 360 -14.21 6.15 20.49
C ASP A 360 -13.75 4.76 20.04
N LEU A 361 -13.53 4.58 18.74
CA LEU A 361 -12.90 3.39 18.15
C LEU A 361 -11.72 3.80 17.25
N VAL A 362 -10.56 3.19 17.48
CA VAL A 362 -9.41 3.19 16.56
C VAL A 362 -8.89 1.77 16.49
N ALA A 363 -9.02 1.13 15.33
CA ALA A 363 -8.62 -0.26 15.10
C ALA A 363 -8.12 -0.49 13.66
N SER A 364 -7.30 -1.52 13.45
CA SER A 364 -6.84 -1.92 12.11
C SER A 364 -6.62 -3.43 11.98
N ARG A 365 -6.45 -3.87 10.73
CA ARG A 365 -5.89 -5.18 10.35
C ARG A 365 -4.39 -5.25 10.72
N GLN A 366 -3.76 -6.41 10.55
CA GLN A 366 -2.38 -6.62 10.97
C GLN A 366 -1.62 -7.57 10.02
N GLY A 367 -0.44 -7.13 9.57
CA GLY A 367 0.44 -7.82 8.62
C GLY A 367 0.01 -7.68 7.17
N ASP A 368 0.87 -8.13 6.25
CA ASP A 368 0.62 -8.18 4.80
C ASP A 368 -0.61 -9.05 4.48
N MET A 369 -1.77 -8.39 4.43
CA MET A 369 -3.08 -8.97 4.19
C MET A 369 -3.95 -7.98 3.41
N PRO A 370 -4.81 -8.45 2.48
CA PRO A 370 -5.74 -7.56 1.78
C PRO A 370 -6.74 -6.91 2.74
N GLY A 371 -7.25 -5.73 2.34
CA GLY A 371 -8.37 -5.09 3.01
C GLY A 371 -9.66 -5.91 2.95
N LEU A 372 -10.66 -5.49 3.73
CA LEU A 372 -12.00 -6.06 3.71
C LEU A 372 -12.85 -5.32 2.67
N THR A 373 -13.63 -6.06 1.86
CA THR A 373 -14.45 -5.50 0.78
C THR A 373 -15.93 -5.87 0.96
N GLY A 374 -16.83 -5.06 0.40
CA GLY A 374 -18.28 -5.20 0.52
C GLY A 374 -18.86 -4.53 1.77
N ASP A 375 -19.84 -5.19 2.39
CA ASP A 375 -20.54 -4.68 3.57
C ASP A 375 -19.96 -5.31 4.85
N ILE A 376 -19.39 -4.45 5.72
CA ILE A 376 -18.50 -4.85 6.81
C ILE A 376 -19.00 -4.24 8.12
N THR A 377 -19.47 -5.07 9.04
CA THR A 377 -19.68 -4.64 10.43
C THR A 377 -18.33 -4.35 11.07
N LEU A 378 -18.15 -3.10 11.53
CA LEU A 378 -16.94 -2.60 12.19
C LEU A 378 -16.95 -3.00 13.67
N PHE A 379 -18.10 -2.85 14.31
CA PHE A 379 -18.38 -3.33 15.66
C PHE A 379 -19.89 -3.48 15.90
N THR A 380 -20.25 -4.40 16.79
CA THR A 380 -21.58 -4.48 17.40
C THR A 380 -21.51 -3.85 18.78
N VAL A 381 -22.56 -3.16 19.21
CA VAL A 381 -22.69 -2.65 20.58
C VAL A 381 -24.09 -2.84 21.10
N ASP A 382 -24.24 -3.19 22.38
CA ASP A 382 -25.55 -3.27 23.00
C ASP A 382 -26.02 -1.89 23.48
N VAL A 383 -27.30 -1.60 23.24
CA VAL A 383 -28.02 -0.40 23.69
C VAL A 383 -29.11 -0.80 24.68
N THR A 384 -29.08 -0.20 25.88
CA THR A 384 -30.21 -0.25 26.82
C THR A 384 -30.96 1.08 26.80
N ALA A 385 -32.25 1.04 26.49
CA ALA A 385 -33.13 2.20 26.52
C ALA A 385 -33.44 2.60 27.97
N LYS A 386 -33.07 3.83 28.37
CA LYS A 386 -33.37 4.40 29.68
C LYS A 386 -34.86 4.80 29.74
N ASN A 387 -35.40 5.03 30.95
CA ASN A 387 -36.82 5.38 31.17
C ASN A 387 -37.17 6.84 30.75
N THR A 388 -36.70 7.27 29.58
CA THR A 388 -36.81 8.63 29.03
C THR A 388 -37.28 8.52 27.58
N THR A 389 -38.57 8.70 27.33
CA THR A 389 -39.18 8.50 26.01
C THR A 389 -38.88 9.63 25.01
N GLY A 390 -39.01 9.33 23.73
CA GLY A 390 -38.69 10.21 22.60
C GLY A 390 -37.50 9.69 21.79
N VAL A 391 -37.14 10.41 20.73
CA VAL A 391 -36.05 10.00 19.83
C VAL A 391 -34.68 10.30 20.44
N THR A 392 -33.77 9.34 20.37
CA THR A 392 -32.32 9.55 20.44
C THR A 392 -31.71 9.43 19.04
N THR A 393 -30.65 10.16 18.77
CA THR A 393 -29.90 10.09 17.51
C THR A 393 -28.47 9.65 17.81
N PHE A 394 -27.94 8.81 16.93
CA PHE A 394 -26.55 8.37 16.90
C PHE A 394 -25.90 9.01 15.67
N SER A 395 -24.80 9.73 15.85
CA SER A 395 -24.11 10.43 14.75
C SER A 395 -22.60 10.19 14.80
N PHE A 396 -22.02 9.96 13.63
CA PHE A 396 -20.58 9.85 13.46
C PHE A 396 -19.91 11.23 13.55
N GLU A 397 -18.68 11.25 14.07
CA GLU A 397 -17.72 12.34 13.98
C GLU A 397 -16.31 11.74 13.82
N GLU A 398 -15.36 12.53 13.31
CA GLU A 398 -13.94 12.14 13.17
C GLU A 398 -13.73 10.81 12.42
N GLU A 399 -14.63 10.50 11.49
CA GLU A 399 -14.59 9.31 10.66
C GLU A 399 -13.42 9.32 9.66
N LYS A 400 -12.56 8.30 9.77
CA LYS A 400 -11.46 8.01 8.83
C LYS A 400 -11.39 6.51 8.59
N LEU A 401 -11.58 6.10 7.33
CA LEU A 401 -11.36 4.74 6.86
C LEU A 401 -10.10 4.74 5.98
N SER A 402 -9.28 3.69 6.07
CA SER A 402 -8.06 3.56 5.28
C SER A 402 -7.88 2.19 4.66
N ASP A 403 -7.18 2.16 3.52
CA ASP A 403 -6.76 0.95 2.81
C ASP A 403 -5.46 0.35 3.41
N PRO A 404 -4.92 -0.78 2.91
CA PRO A 404 -3.68 -1.38 3.43
C PRO A 404 -2.41 -0.55 3.16
N GLN A 405 -2.51 0.49 2.31
CA GLN A 405 -1.43 1.41 1.94
C GLN A 405 -1.49 2.72 2.74
N ALA A 406 -2.46 2.85 3.65
CA ALA A 406 -2.82 4.06 4.39
C ALA A 406 -3.36 5.22 3.53
N ALA A 407 -3.85 4.96 2.32
CA ALA A 407 -4.68 5.92 1.60
C ALA A 407 -6.09 6.00 2.20
N ALA A 408 -6.76 7.14 2.01
CA ALA A 408 -8.08 7.41 2.58
C ALA A 408 -9.21 6.83 1.73
N ILE A 409 -10.02 5.95 2.33
CA ILE A 409 -11.26 5.47 1.73
C ILE A 409 -12.33 6.55 1.95
N ALA A 410 -12.78 7.18 0.87
CA ALA A 410 -13.84 8.19 0.93
C ALA A 410 -15.16 7.57 1.40
N VAL A 411 -15.80 8.19 2.39
CA VAL A 411 -16.97 7.64 3.08
C VAL A 411 -18.02 8.70 3.38
N GLU A 412 -19.31 8.39 3.19
CA GLU A 412 -20.44 9.22 3.64
C GLU A 412 -21.09 8.61 4.88
N ALA A 413 -21.42 9.42 5.89
CA ALA A 413 -21.92 8.92 7.18
C ALA A 413 -23.41 9.25 7.40
N GLU A 414 -24.23 8.22 7.61
CA GLU A 414 -25.66 8.34 7.89
C GLU A 414 -25.95 8.32 9.41
N ALA A 415 -26.60 9.38 9.90
CA ALA A 415 -27.02 9.45 11.30
C ALA A 415 -28.29 8.60 11.57
N PHE A 416 -28.19 7.65 12.49
CA PHE A 416 -29.29 6.75 12.86
C PHE A 416 -30.17 7.35 13.98
N SER A 417 -31.47 7.08 13.97
CA SER A 417 -32.40 7.59 14.98
C SER A 417 -33.29 6.49 15.55
N LEU A 418 -33.28 6.37 16.88
CA LEU A 418 -33.99 5.35 17.65
C LEU A 418 -35.13 6.00 18.45
N SER A 419 -36.36 5.56 18.21
CA SER A 419 -37.55 5.95 18.99
C SER A 419 -37.63 5.16 20.30
N ILE A 420 -37.66 5.83 21.45
CA ILE A 420 -37.94 5.19 22.74
C ILE A 420 -39.40 5.48 23.13
N GLU A 421 -40.23 4.45 23.15
CA GLU A 421 -41.69 4.58 23.35
C GLU A 421 -42.12 4.23 24.79
N GLU A 422 -43.32 4.66 25.20
CA GLU A 422 -43.89 4.18 26.47
C GLU A 422 -44.29 2.70 26.30
N PRO A 423 -43.91 1.79 27.23
CA PRO A 423 -43.98 0.35 27.01
C PRO A 423 -45.39 -0.12 26.62
N THR A 424 -45.47 -0.78 25.46
CA THR A 424 -46.70 -0.88 24.69
C THR A 424 -47.76 -1.76 25.37
N ALA A 425 -48.77 -1.12 25.94
CA ALA A 425 -49.89 -1.79 26.60
C ALA A 425 -50.83 -2.50 25.58
N VAL A 426 -50.44 -3.72 25.18
CA VAL A 426 -51.06 -4.66 24.21
C VAL A 426 -52.52 -4.31 23.80
N PRO A 427 -52.72 -3.55 22.71
CA PRO A 427 -54.05 -3.13 22.24
C PRO A 427 -54.74 -4.17 21.33
N THR A 428 -56.05 -4.01 21.11
CA THR A 428 -56.86 -4.89 20.24
C THR A 428 -57.10 -4.27 18.85
N SER A 429 -57.10 -5.10 17.80
CA SER A 429 -57.01 -4.67 16.39
C SER A 429 -58.29 -4.11 15.76
N GLN A 430 -58.19 -2.97 15.04
CA GLN A 430 -59.17 -2.54 14.00
C GLN A 430 -58.52 -1.55 12.98
N PRO A 431 -58.82 -1.58 11.65
CA PRO A 431 -58.01 -0.86 10.64
C PRO A 431 -58.72 0.24 9.77
N SER A 432 -57.89 0.98 9.00
CA SER A 432 -58.21 1.76 7.75
C SER A 432 -58.92 3.14 7.90
N PRO A 433 -58.87 4.09 6.92
CA PRO A 433 -58.25 4.07 5.57
C PRO A 433 -57.39 5.33 5.16
N GLU A 434 -56.93 5.36 3.89
CA GLU A 434 -56.05 6.35 3.21
C GLU A 434 -56.82 7.27 2.20
N PRO A 435 -56.33 8.49 1.87
CA PRO A 435 -56.60 9.09 0.54
C PRO A 435 -55.53 10.07 -0.09
N THR A 436 -54.87 9.65 -1.17
CA THR A 436 -54.79 10.28 -2.55
C THR A 436 -54.36 11.76 -2.81
N GLN A 437 -53.69 11.97 -3.97
CA GLN A 437 -52.98 13.16 -4.55
C GLN A 437 -53.84 14.31 -5.16
N THR A 438 -53.26 15.51 -5.46
CA THR A 438 -53.64 16.35 -6.65
C THR A 438 -52.70 17.52 -7.10
N SER A 439 -52.29 17.51 -8.40
CA SER A 439 -52.15 18.61 -9.42
C SER A 439 -51.30 19.91 -9.30
N THR A 440 -50.63 20.27 -10.42
CA THR A 440 -49.86 21.49 -10.82
C THR A 440 -50.74 22.69 -11.30
N PRO A 441 -50.22 23.95 -11.49
CA PRO A 441 -49.65 24.40 -12.80
C PRO A 441 -48.58 25.56 -12.81
N GLU A 442 -47.98 25.83 -13.99
CA GLU A 442 -47.11 26.99 -14.40
C GLU A 442 -47.96 28.23 -14.86
N PRO A 443 -47.46 29.46 -15.27
CA PRO A 443 -46.53 29.70 -16.42
C PRO A 443 -45.70 31.06 -16.56
N THR A 444 -44.64 31.09 -17.43
CA THR A 444 -44.09 32.27 -18.24
C THR A 444 -43.46 33.52 -17.55
N ALA A 445 -42.62 34.43 -18.15
CA ALA A 445 -42.09 34.69 -19.52
C ALA A 445 -40.74 35.54 -19.58
N SER A 446 -40.20 35.79 -20.79
CA SER A 446 -38.91 36.46 -21.25
C SER A 446 -38.98 38.03 -21.35
N PRO A 447 -38.06 38.88 -21.98
CA PRO A 447 -36.83 38.70 -22.83
C PRO A 447 -35.64 39.77 -22.73
N THR A 448 -34.70 39.79 -23.72
CA THR A 448 -33.87 40.97 -24.23
C THR A 448 -32.61 41.45 -23.42
N GLU A 449 -31.40 41.84 -23.96
CA GLU A 449 -30.65 41.68 -25.25
C GLU A 449 -29.15 42.22 -25.25
N LEU A 450 -28.37 41.88 -26.30
CA LEU A 450 -27.20 42.47 -27.06
C LEU A 450 -26.59 43.90 -26.77
N PRO A 451 -25.45 44.37 -27.41
CA PRO A 451 -24.26 43.75 -28.06
C PRO A 451 -22.83 44.44 -27.84
N SER A 452 -21.77 43.87 -28.47
CA SER A 452 -20.40 44.32 -28.97
C SER A 452 -19.96 45.84 -29.08
N PRO A 453 -18.70 46.26 -29.45
CA PRO A 453 -17.46 45.54 -29.88
C PRO A 453 -16.03 46.08 -29.44
N GLU A 454 -14.97 45.36 -29.91
CA GLU A 454 -13.54 45.61 -30.33
C GLU A 454 -13.00 47.05 -30.71
N PRO A 455 -11.71 47.35 -31.15
CA PRO A 455 -10.51 46.52 -31.51
C PRO A 455 -9.01 47.08 -31.35
N THR A 456 -8.00 46.27 -31.79
CA THR A 456 -6.61 46.48 -32.40
C THR A 456 -5.46 47.41 -31.90
N HIS A 457 -4.18 46.93 -31.94
CA HIS A 457 -3.08 47.27 -32.93
C HIS A 457 -1.60 46.82 -32.60
N THR A 458 -0.71 46.73 -33.62
CA THR A 458 0.75 46.32 -33.58
C THR A 458 1.63 47.23 -34.49
N PRO A 459 2.94 47.52 -34.20
CA PRO A 459 4.17 46.90 -34.81
C PRO A 459 5.42 46.82 -33.84
N THR A 460 6.67 46.30 -34.05
CA THR A 460 7.55 45.83 -35.20
C THR A 460 8.51 46.93 -35.80
N PRO A 461 9.82 46.75 -36.22
CA PRO A 461 10.84 45.64 -36.16
C PRO A 461 12.37 46.00 -35.82
N ASP A 462 13.26 44.97 -35.83
CA ASP A 462 14.58 44.84 -36.56
C ASP A 462 16.04 44.81 -35.94
N ALA A 463 16.92 44.07 -36.67
CA ALA A 463 18.30 43.50 -36.61
C ALA A 463 19.58 44.17 -35.97
N THR A 464 20.64 43.34 -35.69
CA THR A 464 21.98 43.29 -36.42
C THR A 464 23.20 42.56 -35.71
N VAL A 465 23.48 41.28 -36.07
CA VAL A 465 24.77 40.67 -36.60
C VAL A 465 26.22 40.88 -36.00
N VAL A 466 26.81 39.82 -35.36
CA VAL A 466 28.20 39.17 -35.55
C VAL A 466 29.52 39.97 -35.19
N PRO A 467 30.78 39.42 -34.94
CA PRO A 467 31.37 38.03 -34.86
C PRO A 467 32.29 37.62 -33.64
N SER A 468 32.49 36.29 -33.50
CA SER A 468 33.71 35.47 -33.19
C SER A 468 34.83 35.81 -32.16
N SER A 469 35.22 34.79 -31.37
CA SER A 469 36.57 34.54 -30.79
C SER A 469 36.75 33.02 -30.48
N PRO A 470 37.96 32.40 -30.54
CA PRO A 470 38.14 30.95 -30.35
C PRO A 470 38.44 30.51 -28.90
N THR A 471 37.86 29.37 -28.50
CA THR A 471 38.07 28.70 -27.20
C THR A 471 39.26 27.71 -27.27
N PRO A 472 40.10 27.58 -26.23
CA PRO A 472 41.20 26.61 -26.22
C PRO A 472 40.73 25.15 -26.12
N GLN A 473 41.61 24.24 -26.58
CA GLN A 473 41.49 22.79 -26.49
C GLN A 473 41.41 22.32 -25.02
N PRO A 474 40.57 21.33 -24.67
CA PRO A 474 40.48 20.82 -23.30
C PRO A 474 41.77 20.11 -22.86
N THR A 475 42.26 20.49 -21.69
CA THR A 475 43.13 19.63 -20.86
C THR A 475 42.28 18.48 -20.34
N SER A 476 42.85 17.27 -20.18
CA SER A 476 42.14 16.15 -19.57
C SER A 476 41.77 16.48 -18.11
N GLU A 477 40.48 16.62 -17.83
CA GLU A 477 39.95 16.85 -16.49
C GLU A 477 40.15 15.60 -15.61
N PRO A 478 40.25 15.75 -14.28
CA PRO A 478 40.20 14.61 -13.37
C PRO A 478 38.85 13.90 -13.52
N VAL A 479 38.89 12.60 -13.79
CA VAL A 479 37.68 11.77 -13.87
C VAL A 479 37.17 11.54 -12.45
N PHE A 480 36.16 12.31 -12.07
CA PHE A 480 35.38 12.04 -10.85
C PHE A 480 34.37 10.92 -11.11
N THR A 481 34.02 10.19 -10.05
CA THR A 481 32.91 9.23 -10.03
C THR A 481 31.71 9.86 -9.33
N ALA A 482 30.57 9.93 -10.03
CA ALA A 482 29.27 10.30 -9.46
C ALA A 482 28.31 9.10 -9.46
N LEU A 483 27.36 9.13 -8.54
CA LEU A 483 26.33 8.11 -8.34
C LEU A 483 24.99 8.79 -8.09
N SER A 484 23.99 8.41 -8.88
CA SER A 484 22.62 8.93 -8.79
C SER A 484 21.61 7.80 -8.61
N GLY A 485 20.41 8.13 -8.17
CA GLY A 485 19.31 7.18 -8.00
C GLY A 485 18.14 7.83 -7.29
N GLN A 486 17.23 7.01 -6.77
CA GLN A 486 16.00 7.44 -6.12
C GLN A 486 15.72 6.57 -4.88
N VAL A 487 15.23 7.18 -3.80
CA VAL A 487 14.63 6.49 -2.65
C VAL A 487 13.16 6.88 -2.58
N ILE A 488 12.29 5.89 -2.49
CA ILE A 488 10.84 6.03 -2.33
C ILE A 488 10.52 5.70 -0.87
N LEU A 489 9.67 6.49 -0.24
CA LEU A 489 9.28 6.30 1.17
C LEU A 489 7.81 5.89 1.20
N ALA A 490 7.56 4.61 1.55
CA ALA A 490 6.23 4.01 1.48
C ALA A 490 5.20 4.76 2.36
N GLY A 491 3.99 4.95 1.83
CA GLY A 491 2.90 5.62 2.57
C GLY A 491 2.89 7.15 2.49
N ARG A 492 3.95 7.81 1.98
CA ARG A 492 3.90 9.26 1.71
C ARG A 492 3.18 9.55 0.39
N THR A 493 2.03 10.20 0.49
CA THR A 493 1.09 10.45 -0.63
C THR A 493 1.24 11.81 -1.30
N ASN A 494 2.04 12.73 -0.71
CA ASN A 494 2.21 14.11 -1.17
C ASN A 494 3.37 14.32 -2.18
N ASP A 495 3.84 13.26 -2.86
CA ASP A 495 5.07 13.25 -3.68
C ASP A 495 6.33 13.81 -2.96
N ASP A 496 6.41 13.66 -1.61
CA ASP A 496 7.56 14.06 -0.79
C ASP A 496 8.34 12.86 -0.24
N TRP A 497 9.30 12.35 -1.00
CA TRP A 497 10.28 11.37 -0.54
C TRP A 497 11.62 12.01 -0.14
N SER A 498 11.60 13.27 0.32
CA SER A 498 12.79 13.99 0.81
C SER A 498 13.27 13.52 2.18
N ASP A 499 14.49 13.97 2.51
CA ASP A 499 15.24 13.75 3.74
C ASP A 499 15.74 12.31 4.00
N ALA A 500 15.54 11.37 3.07
CA ALA A 500 16.19 10.06 3.15
C ALA A 500 17.71 10.25 3.01
N SER A 501 18.46 9.75 3.99
CA SER A 501 19.91 9.73 4.02
C SER A 501 20.42 8.65 3.07
N VAL A 502 21.30 9.01 2.13
CA VAL A 502 21.97 8.07 1.24
C VAL A 502 23.48 8.15 1.48
N VAL A 503 24.07 7.03 1.86
CA VAL A 503 25.49 6.90 2.21
C VAL A 503 26.16 5.87 1.30
N ALA A 504 27.16 6.28 0.52
CA ALA A 504 28.03 5.37 -0.22
C ALA A 504 29.38 5.26 0.49
N ALA A 505 29.70 4.09 1.04
CA ALA A 505 30.89 3.81 1.83
C ALA A 505 31.74 2.70 1.21
N GLY A 506 33.06 2.87 1.18
CA GLY A 506 34.02 1.88 0.70
C GLY A 506 35.36 1.95 1.44
N PRO A 507 36.39 1.19 1.00
CA PRO A 507 37.66 1.10 1.71
C PRO A 507 38.42 2.43 1.83
N ASP A 508 38.21 3.35 0.88
CA ASP A 508 38.90 4.63 0.78
C ASP A 508 38.16 5.79 1.50
N GLY A 509 36.97 5.55 2.05
CA GLY A 509 36.14 6.54 2.74
C GLY A 509 34.64 6.38 2.47
N SER A 510 33.85 7.37 2.89
CA SER A 510 32.41 7.43 2.60
C SER A 510 31.99 8.84 2.19
N VAL A 511 30.90 8.91 1.42
CA VAL A 511 30.20 10.14 1.04
C VAL A 511 28.71 9.98 1.35
N THR A 512 28.04 11.09 1.66
CA THR A 512 26.62 11.12 2.05
C THR A 512 25.91 12.34 1.48
N THR A 513 24.62 12.19 1.20
CA THR A 513 23.67 13.23 0.78
C THR A 513 22.28 12.87 1.33
N THR A 514 21.34 13.80 1.24
CA THR A 514 19.91 13.52 1.41
C THR A 514 19.20 13.52 0.05
N THR A 515 17.99 12.98 -0.01
CA THR A 515 17.10 13.08 -1.17
C THR A 515 16.39 14.43 -1.27
N ASP A 516 16.02 14.83 -2.49
CA ASP A 516 15.04 15.89 -2.73
C ASP A 516 13.59 15.36 -2.67
N LEU A 517 12.61 16.24 -2.89
CA LEU A 517 11.17 15.90 -2.85
C LEU A 517 10.83 14.67 -3.70
N THR A 518 11.44 14.53 -4.88
CA THR A 518 11.18 13.39 -5.80
C THR A 518 11.88 12.09 -5.36
N GLY A 519 12.50 12.07 -4.19
CA GLY A 519 13.34 10.97 -3.73
C GLY A 519 14.70 10.91 -4.41
N ALA A 520 15.01 11.84 -5.33
CA ALA A 520 16.23 11.79 -6.13
C ALA A 520 17.46 12.23 -5.32
N TYR A 521 18.61 11.61 -5.62
CA TYR A 521 19.89 11.98 -5.02
C TYR A 521 21.05 11.95 -6.03
N ASN A 522 22.12 12.69 -5.71
CA ASN A 522 23.39 12.65 -6.44
C ASN A 522 24.58 12.77 -5.48
N LEU A 523 25.45 11.76 -5.48
CA LEU A 523 26.69 11.67 -4.71
C LEU A 523 27.89 11.85 -5.65
N ALA A 524 28.75 12.82 -5.38
CA ALA A 524 29.98 13.04 -6.14
C ALA A 524 31.23 12.61 -5.34
N ASN A 525 32.28 12.17 -6.06
CA ASN A 525 33.53 11.62 -5.50
C ASN A 525 33.34 10.28 -4.77
N VAL A 526 32.46 9.43 -5.30
CA VAL A 526 32.09 8.14 -4.71
C VAL A 526 33.27 7.16 -4.76
N PRO A 527 33.57 6.41 -3.68
CA PRO A 527 34.65 5.41 -3.68
C PRO A 527 34.47 4.38 -4.81
N THR A 528 35.57 3.95 -5.43
CA THR A 528 35.50 3.29 -6.74
C THR A 528 35.44 1.77 -6.70
N THR A 529 35.67 1.14 -5.55
CA THR A 529 35.72 -0.33 -5.37
C THR A 529 35.10 -0.78 -4.06
N ASN A 530 34.44 -1.94 -4.06
CA ASN A 530 33.83 -2.59 -2.89
C ASN A 530 32.99 -1.62 -2.03
N ILE A 531 32.01 -0.96 -2.65
CA ILE A 531 31.14 -0.04 -1.93
C ILE A 531 29.88 -0.72 -1.42
N THR A 532 29.44 -0.30 -0.24
CA THR A 532 28.06 -0.44 0.23
C THR A 532 27.36 0.90 0.00
N ILE A 533 26.17 0.88 -0.57
CA ILE A 533 25.28 2.05 -0.57
C ILE A 533 24.10 1.73 0.34
N THR A 534 23.85 2.57 1.33
CA THR A 534 22.72 2.47 2.26
C THR A 534 21.79 3.66 2.03
N ALA A 535 20.49 3.40 1.93
CA ALA A 535 19.41 4.37 2.05
C ALA A 535 18.72 4.18 3.40
N ASP A 536 18.41 5.27 4.09
CA ASP A 536 18.04 5.27 5.51
C ASP A 536 17.14 6.48 5.83
N ALA A 537 16.06 6.30 6.60
CA ALA A 537 15.13 7.36 6.97
C ALA A 537 14.39 6.99 8.25
N SER A 538 14.34 7.89 9.25
CA SER A 538 13.65 7.61 10.52
C SER A 538 12.15 7.40 10.30
N GLY A 539 11.57 6.39 10.96
CA GLY A 539 10.23 5.86 10.66
C GLY A 539 10.20 4.73 9.63
N TYR A 540 11.34 4.35 9.05
CA TYR A 540 11.46 3.38 7.96
C TYR A 540 12.64 2.42 8.18
N LEU A 541 12.47 1.16 7.80
CA LEU A 541 13.59 0.21 7.78
C LEU A 541 14.64 0.71 6.77
N PRO A 542 15.95 0.68 7.09
CA PRO A 542 16.98 1.02 6.11
C PRO A 542 17.09 -0.05 5.02
N ALA A 543 17.68 0.30 3.88
CA ALA A 543 17.98 -0.60 2.77
C ALA A 543 19.44 -0.46 2.33
N ALA A 544 20.09 -1.54 1.90
CA ALA A 544 21.45 -1.46 1.37
C ALA A 544 21.72 -2.39 0.17
N CYS A 545 22.60 -1.91 -0.70
CA CYS A 545 23.20 -2.70 -1.78
C CYS A 545 24.72 -2.74 -1.64
N THR A 546 25.36 -3.71 -2.29
CA THR A 546 26.83 -3.75 -2.40
C THR A 546 27.26 -3.87 -3.86
N ALA A 547 28.21 -3.02 -4.26
CA ALA A 547 28.72 -2.93 -5.63
C ALA A 547 30.24 -3.11 -5.65
N ALA A 548 30.72 -4.05 -6.47
CA ALA A 548 32.14 -4.37 -6.56
C ALA A 548 32.99 -3.21 -7.11
N ALA A 549 32.44 -2.40 -8.00
CA ALA A 549 33.03 -1.16 -8.49
C ALA A 549 31.97 -0.21 -9.07
N VAL A 550 32.26 1.10 -9.10
CA VAL A 550 31.50 2.10 -9.85
C VAL A 550 32.19 2.36 -11.18
N VAL A 551 31.45 2.29 -12.29
CA VAL A 551 31.99 2.62 -13.62
C VAL A 551 31.96 4.14 -13.81
N ALA A 552 33.12 4.72 -14.10
CA ALA A 552 33.26 6.16 -14.33
C ALA A 552 32.76 6.58 -15.73
N PRO A 553 32.28 7.82 -15.91
CA PRO A 553 32.26 8.92 -14.93
C PRO A 553 31.05 8.90 -13.98
N GLU A 554 29.92 8.33 -14.40
CA GLU A 554 28.66 8.41 -13.67
C GLU A 554 27.92 7.07 -13.71
N ALA A 555 27.31 6.70 -12.59
CA ALA A 555 26.40 5.55 -12.50
C ALA A 555 25.02 6.01 -12.00
N SER A 556 23.98 5.35 -12.49
CA SER A 556 22.60 5.49 -12.01
C SER A 556 22.15 4.15 -11.45
N LEU A 557 21.62 4.17 -10.23
CA LEU A 557 21.11 3.01 -9.52
C LEU A 557 19.61 2.85 -9.75
N GLN A 558 19.12 1.62 -9.61
CA GLN A 558 17.67 1.37 -9.52
C GLN A 558 17.09 2.02 -8.27
N PRO A 559 15.84 2.51 -8.30
CA PRO A 559 15.15 3.00 -7.12
C PRO A 559 15.09 1.95 -5.99
N VAL A 560 14.93 2.41 -4.75
CA VAL A 560 14.58 1.55 -3.62
C VAL A 560 13.41 2.15 -2.87
N THR A 561 12.40 1.33 -2.56
CA THR A 561 11.35 1.70 -1.61
C THR A 561 11.80 1.27 -0.22
N LEU A 562 11.75 2.17 0.77
CA LEU A 562 11.90 1.78 2.17
C LEU A 562 10.53 1.40 2.75
N VAL A 563 10.44 0.22 3.36
CA VAL A 563 9.31 -0.19 4.21
C VAL A 563 9.15 0.76 5.39
N SER A 564 7.92 1.23 5.61
CA SER A 564 7.53 2.10 6.72
C SER A 564 7.27 1.32 8.02
N GLY A 565 7.33 2.02 9.16
CA GLY A 565 6.80 1.56 10.45
C GLY A 565 7.83 1.39 11.56
N ASP A 566 9.13 1.55 11.29
CA ASP A 566 10.23 1.49 12.27
C ASP A 566 10.40 2.88 12.90
N ILE A 567 9.50 3.23 13.83
CA ILE A 567 9.38 4.57 14.43
C ILE A 567 10.44 4.78 15.51
N ASN A 568 10.84 3.70 16.17
CA ASN A 568 11.81 3.75 17.24
C ASN A 568 13.28 3.61 16.74
N ASP A 569 13.46 3.39 15.44
CA ASP A 569 14.72 3.12 14.71
C ASP A 569 15.49 1.85 15.18
N ASP A 570 14.85 0.86 15.82
CA ASP A 570 15.50 -0.41 16.24
C ASP A 570 15.64 -1.47 15.13
N ASN A 571 15.13 -1.19 13.94
CA ASN A 571 15.13 -2.05 12.76
C ASN A 571 14.13 -3.23 12.84
N LEU A 572 13.04 -3.11 13.59
CA LEU A 572 11.93 -4.08 13.60
C LEU A 572 10.58 -3.39 13.84
N VAL A 573 9.70 -3.40 12.83
CA VAL A 573 8.34 -2.87 12.94
C VAL A 573 7.51 -3.75 13.88
N ASP A 574 7.28 -3.32 15.13
CA ASP A 574 6.52 -4.12 16.10
C ASP A 574 5.50 -3.31 16.96
N VAL A 575 5.10 -3.87 18.11
CA VAL A 575 4.18 -3.23 19.05
C VAL A 575 4.80 -2.00 19.74
N ALA A 576 6.13 -1.86 19.76
CA ALA A 576 6.83 -0.67 20.25
C ALA A 576 6.49 0.56 19.40
N ASP A 577 6.51 0.43 18.07
CA ASP A 577 6.22 1.51 17.13
C ASP A 577 4.74 1.90 17.16
N ALA A 578 3.85 0.91 17.14
CA ALA A 578 2.43 1.16 17.32
C ALA A 578 2.11 1.77 18.72
N THR A 579 2.96 1.54 19.73
CA THR A 579 2.90 2.24 21.01
C THR A 579 3.41 3.68 20.91
N ALA A 580 4.42 3.97 20.08
CA ALA A 580 4.88 5.34 19.82
C ALA A 580 3.79 6.17 19.11
N ILE A 581 3.12 5.61 18.09
CA ILE A 581 1.87 6.16 17.53
C ILE A 581 0.85 6.39 18.65
N GLY A 582 0.54 5.35 19.45
CA GLY A 582 -0.47 5.43 20.51
C GLY A 582 -0.23 6.49 21.59
N VAL A 583 1.04 6.83 21.87
CA VAL A 583 1.45 7.88 22.81
C VAL A 583 1.31 9.28 22.20
N THR A 584 1.36 9.40 20.87
CA THR A 584 1.41 10.67 20.14
C THR A 584 0.14 10.98 19.32
N PHE A 585 -0.77 10.01 19.19
CA PHE A 585 -2.02 10.06 18.43
C PHE A 585 -2.85 11.34 18.65
N GLY A 586 -3.27 11.98 17.57
CA GLY A 586 -4.03 13.24 17.56
C GLY A 586 -3.18 14.50 17.79
N GLN A 587 -1.85 14.41 17.77
CA GLN A 587 -0.97 15.58 17.67
C GLN A 587 -0.93 16.11 16.24
N THR A 588 -0.72 17.43 16.12
CA THR A 588 -0.69 18.15 14.83
C THR A 588 0.49 19.11 14.75
N GLY A 589 1.11 19.21 13.58
CA GLY A 589 2.19 20.15 13.25
C GLY A 589 3.37 19.50 12.51
N THR A 590 4.33 20.34 12.12
CA THR A 590 5.50 19.93 11.32
C THR A 590 6.48 19.04 12.10
N SER A 591 6.98 17.98 11.45
CA SER A 591 8.11 17.17 11.92
C SER A 591 7.88 16.43 13.24
N LEU A 592 6.70 15.83 13.41
CA LEU A 592 6.43 14.92 14.52
C LEU A 592 7.12 13.58 14.24
N GLY A 593 7.85 13.01 15.19
CA GLY A 593 8.62 11.76 15.00
C GLY A 593 7.77 10.48 14.90
N SER A 594 6.47 10.61 14.68
CA SER A 594 5.49 9.52 14.53
C SER A 594 4.44 9.85 13.46
N ASP A 595 4.66 10.95 12.74
CA ASP A 595 4.00 11.32 11.47
C ASP A 595 4.89 10.74 10.36
N ILE A 596 4.50 9.57 9.85
CA ILE A 596 5.24 8.79 8.86
C ILE A 596 4.89 9.27 7.45
N ASN A 597 3.60 9.59 7.23
CA ASN A 597 3.05 9.94 5.92
C ASN A 597 3.36 11.39 5.48
N ARG A 598 3.74 12.26 6.43
CA ARG A 598 3.95 13.71 6.28
C ARG A 598 2.70 14.50 5.88
N ASP A 599 1.57 14.27 6.55
CA ASP A 599 0.36 15.11 6.43
C ASP A 599 0.20 16.16 7.56
N GLU A 600 1.16 16.24 8.49
CA GLU A 600 1.17 17.05 9.72
C GLU A 600 0.17 16.62 10.82
N VAL A 601 -0.43 15.41 10.75
CA VAL A 601 -1.35 14.87 11.77
C VAL A 601 -1.02 13.40 12.07
N ILE A 602 -0.81 13.04 13.35
CA ILE A 602 -0.61 11.63 13.74
C ILE A 602 -1.96 10.94 13.96
N ASP A 603 -2.33 9.98 13.12
CA ASP A 603 -3.59 9.24 13.29
C ASP A 603 -3.61 7.77 12.80
N ILE A 604 -4.76 7.30 12.31
CA ILE A 604 -4.98 5.94 11.80
C ILE A 604 -4.16 5.65 10.53
N PHE A 605 -3.82 6.68 9.74
CA PHE A 605 -2.99 6.49 8.54
C PHE A 605 -1.56 6.04 8.93
N ASP A 606 -0.89 6.72 9.87
CA ASP A 606 0.41 6.29 10.38
C ASP A 606 0.34 4.93 11.08
N LEU A 607 -0.73 4.68 11.83
CA LEU A 607 -0.92 3.38 12.49
C LEU A 607 -0.97 2.23 11.48
N VAL A 608 -1.57 2.44 10.30
CA VAL A 608 -1.60 1.44 9.22
C VAL A 608 -0.24 1.28 8.55
N LEU A 609 0.57 2.34 8.42
CA LEU A 609 1.95 2.23 7.91
C LEU A 609 2.87 1.40 8.81
N VAL A 610 2.55 1.30 10.11
CA VAL A 610 3.12 0.32 11.06
C VAL A 610 2.43 -1.05 10.95
N SER A 611 1.09 -1.09 11.03
CA SER A 611 0.38 -2.36 11.22
C SER A 611 0.32 -3.24 9.96
N SER A 612 0.49 -2.68 8.77
CA SER A 612 0.71 -3.41 7.50
C SER A 612 2.03 -4.18 7.48
N HIS A 613 3.12 -3.58 7.98
CA HIS A 613 4.45 -4.17 8.00
C HIS A 613 4.80 -4.88 9.33
N PHE A 614 3.81 -5.13 10.19
CA PHE A 614 4.03 -5.67 11.53
C PHE A 614 4.80 -7.00 11.53
N GLY A 615 5.97 -7.01 12.17
CA GLY A 615 6.90 -8.14 12.24
C GLY A 615 7.96 -8.19 11.13
N VAL A 616 7.98 -7.22 10.21
CA VAL A 616 9.05 -7.03 9.22
C VAL A 616 10.20 -6.26 9.86
N GLY A 617 11.44 -6.66 9.59
CA GLY A 617 12.61 -6.01 10.19
C GLY A 617 13.95 -6.43 9.58
N GLY A 618 14.96 -5.62 9.90
CA GLY A 618 16.33 -5.71 9.41
C GLY A 618 16.57 -4.92 8.12
N LEU A 619 17.86 -4.77 7.81
CA LEU A 619 18.35 -4.07 6.62
C LEU A 619 17.80 -4.73 5.33
N GLN A 620 16.96 -4.00 4.61
CA GLN A 620 16.37 -4.45 3.35
C GLN A 620 17.44 -4.64 2.27
N THR A 621 17.23 -5.61 1.37
CA THR A 621 18.12 -5.85 0.23
C THR A 621 17.73 -4.94 -0.93
N TRP A 622 18.64 -4.06 -1.35
CA TRP A 622 18.47 -3.19 -2.50
C TRP A 622 19.23 -3.77 -3.70
N ASP A 623 18.51 -4.21 -4.75
CA ASP A 623 19.13 -4.62 -6.02
C ASP A 623 19.47 -3.39 -6.89
N CYS A 624 20.39 -2.56 -6.39
CA CYS A 624 20.67 -1.23 -6.94
C CYS A 624 21.33 -1.25 -8.34
N LEU A 625 21.94 -2.37 -8.74
CA LEU A 625 22.67 -2.52 -10.00
C LEU A 625 21.83 -3.24 -11.05
N ILE A 626 21.81 -2.68 -12.27
CA ILE A 626 21.37 -3.40 -13.47
C ILE A 626 22.42 -4.46 -13.81
N ASN A 627 22.01 -5.73 -13.90
CA ASN A 627 22.86 -6.89 -14.27
C ASN A 627 22.96 -7.10 -15.79
#